data_AF-A0A6V8P864-F1
#
_entry.id   AF-A0A6V8P864-F1
#
_cell.length_a   1.000
_cell.length_b   1.000
_cell.length_c   1.000
_cell.angle_alpha   90.00
_cell.angle_beta   90.00
_cell.angle_gamma   90.00
#
_symmetry.space_group_name_H-M   'P 1'
#
loop_
_entity.id
_entity.type
_entity.pdbx_description
1 polymer ?
#
loop_
_entity_poly.entity_id
_entity_poly.type
_entity_poly.pdbx_seq_one_letter_code
_entity_poly.pdbx_strand_id
1 'polypeptide(L)'
;PMAVLTALEAAHLPFCIYSSNRHALVAALQVYPGVALVNSVNGEEESLKKLLPAIKKHNAVVIGLTMDDVGIPTDPDKRFEIAKKIVERAQEEGIPKENILIDCLAMAVSADPNAGIACLKAIGRVTEELGVGTTLGASNVSFGMPNRSIINKAF
;
A
#
# COMPACT_ATOMS: atom_id res chain seq x y z
N PRO A 1 4.01 16.42 10.08
CA PRO A 1 3.71 17.68 9.36
C PRO A 1 4.94 18.42 8.84
N MET A 2 5.98 18.67 9.66
CA MET A 2 7.17 19.45 9.26
C MET A 2 7.84 18.91 7.99
N ALA A 3 8.04 17.59 7.88
CA ALA A 3 8.63 16.99 6.68
C ALA A 3 7.84 17.31 5.39
N VAL A 4 6.50 17.35 5.46
CA VAL A 4 5.65 17.71 4.32
C VAL A 4 5.81 19.18 3.98
N LEU A 5 5.78 20.07 4.98
CA LEU A 5 5.95 21.51 4.77
C LEU A 5 7.30 21.83 4.13
N THR A 6 8.38 21.27 4.66
CA THR A 6 9.73 21.44 4.09
C THR A 6 9.83 20.88 2.67
N ALA A 7 9.22 19.72 2.39
CA ALA A 7 9.23 19.17 1.04
C ALA A 7 8.46 20.05 0.04
N LEU A 8 7.37 20.71 0.45
CA LEU A 8 6.60 21.63 -0.39
C LEU A 8 7.39 22.88 -0.80
N GLU A 9 8.38 23.30 0.00
CA GLU A 9 9.28 24.40 -0.34
C GLU A 9 10.24 24.03 -1.49
N ALA A 10 10.55 22.74 -1.64
CA ALA A 10 11.54 22.24 -2.59
C ALA A 10 10.94 21.57 -3.84
N ALA A 11 9.71 21.05 -3.75
CA ALA A 11 9.11 20.24 -4.81
C ALA A 11 7.62 20.54 -4.99
N HIS A 12 7.18 20.51 -6.26
CA HIS A 12 5.79 20.71 -6.68
C HIS A 12 5.14 19.44 -7.26
N LEU A 13 5.74 18.27 -7.00
CA LEU A 13 5.20 16.97 -7.42
C LEU A 13 4.20 16.44 -6.39
N PRO A 14 3.24 15.57 -6.77
CA PRO A 14 2.38 14.89 -5.82
C PRO A 14 3.18 14.06 -4.80
N PHE A 15 2.81 14.11 -3.51
CA PHE A 15 3.53 13.41 -2.46
C PHE A 15 2.94 12.04 -2.13
N CYS A 16 3.82 11.06 -1.95
CA CYS A 16 3.54 9.84 -1.22
C CYS A 16 3.88 10.07 0.26
N ILE A 17 2.86 10.21 1.09
CA ILE A 17 3.00 10.42 2.54
C ILE A 17 3.06 9.05 3.20
N TYR A 18 4.24 8.71 3.71
CA TYR A 18 4.53 7.41 4.30
C TYR A 18 4.78 7.51 5.80
N SER A 19 4.03 6.73 6.59
CA SER A 19 4.26 6.57 8.02
C SER A 19 3.51 5.37 8.59
N SER A 20 4.11 4.66 9.54
CA SER A 20 3.39 3.70 10.39
C SER A 20 2.54 4.37 11.47
N ASN A 21 2.75 5.67 11.72
CA ASN A 21 1.98 6.42 12.70
C ASN A 21 0.73 7.03 12.05
N ARG A 22 -0.43 6.47 12.39
CA ARG A 22 -1.74 6.89 11.88
C ARG A 22 -2.05 8.36 12.16
N HIS A 23 -1.67 8.87 13.34
CA HIS A 23 -1.85 10.29 13.68
C HIS A 23 -0.95 11.20 12.83
N ALA A 24 0.27 10.75 12.52
CA ALA A 24 1.17 11.51 11.66
C ALA A 24 0.64 11.61 10.22
N LEU A 25 0.02 10.54 9.68
CA LEU A 25 -0.64 10.57 8.38
C LEU A 25 -1.79 11.58 8.35
N VAL A 26 -2.68 11.54 9.33
CA VAL A 26 -3.80 12.49 9.42
C VAL A 26 -3.32 13.93 9.53
N ALA A 27 -2.32 14.19 10.39
CA ALA A 27 -1.76 15.53 10.54
C ALA A 27 -1.00 16.02 9.30
N ALA A 28 -0.42 15.10 8.52
CA ALA A 28 0.24 15.41 7.26
C ALA A 28 -0.77 15.77 6.15
N LEU A 29 -1.89 15.03 6.07
CA LEU A 29 -2.98 15.32 5.13
C LEU A 29 -3.65 16.68 5.39
N GLN A 30 -3.71 17.12 6.65
CA GLN A 30 -4.26 18.43 7.01
C GLN A 30 -3.47 19.62 6.47
N VAL A 31 -2.15 19.46 6.27
CA VAL A 31 -1.27 20.54 5.82
C VAL A 31 -0.89 20.43 4.34
N TYR A 32 -1.20 19.31 3.69
CA TYR A 32 -0.85 19.08 2.30
C TYR A 32 -1.92 19.67 1.37
N PRO A 33 -1.56 20.58 0.44
CA PRO A 33 -2.54 21.32 -0.35
C PRO A 33 -3.10 20.55 -1.57
N GLY A 34 -2.48 19.42 -1.95
CA GLY A 34 -2.85 18.65 -3.14
C GLY A 34 -3.55 17.32 -2.83
N VAL A 35 -3.66 16.47 -3.86
CA VAL A 35 -4.08 15.07 -3.70
C VAL A 35 -2.86 14.23 -3.35
N ALA A 36 -2.86 13.66 -2.13
CA ALA A 36 -1.76 12.85 -1.64
C ALA A 36 -1.97 11.37 -1.99
N LEU A 37 -0.87 10.64 -2.15
CA LEU A 37 -0.86 9.18 -2.02
C LEU A 37 -0.52 8.82 -0.57
N VAL A 38 -1.37 8.08 0.11
CA VAL A 38 -1.18 7.67 1.50
C VAL A 38 -0.64 6.25 1.55
N ASN A 39 0.55 6.10 2.15
CA ASN A 39 1.20 4.82 2.36
C ASN A 39 1.32 4.56 3.88
N SER A 40 0.42 3.80 4.49
CA SER A 40 -0.64 2.99 3.90
C SER A 40 -1.76 2.74 4.91
N VAL A 41 -2.81 2.04 4.47
CA VAL A 41 -3.67 1.24 5.35
C VAL A 41 -3.31 -0.24 5.22
N ASN A 42 -3.79 -1.06 6.13
CA ASN A 42 -3.71 -2.52 6.03
C ASN A 42 -5.07 -3.17 6.38
N GLY A 43 -5.12 -4.49 6.38
CA GLY A 43 -6.33 -5.29 6.66
C GLY A 43 -6.79 -5.26 8.11
N GLU A 44 -6.04 -4.66 9.03
CA GLU A 44 -6.47 -4.51 10.43
C GLU A 44 -7.69 -3.58 10.50
N GLU A 45 -8.70 -3.98 11.27
CA GLU A 45 -9.95 -3.23 11.40
C GLU A 45 -9.73 -1.83 11.96
N GLU A 46 -8.76 -1.70 12.88
CA GLU A 46 -8.39 -0.41 13.48
C GLU A 46 -7.74 0.53 12.46
N SER A 47 -6.90 0.00 11.55
CA SER A 47 -6.27 0.79 10.50
C SER A 47 -7.32 1.39 9.58
N LEU A 48 -8.24 0.56 9.08
CA LEU A 48 -9.29 0.97 8.15
C LEU A 48 -10.22 2.02 8.79
N LYS A 49 -10.73 1.76 9.99
CA LYS A 49 -11.62 2.68 10.71
C LYS A 49 -11.00 4.05 11.00
N LYS A 50 -9.68 4.09 11.29
CA LYS A 50 -9.00 5.34 11.64
C LYS A 50 -8.60 6.16 10.41
N LEU A 51 -8.18 5.50 9.33
CA LEU A 51 -7.54 6.19 8.20
C LEU A 51 -8.48 6.43 7.02
N LEU A 52 -9.41 5.52 6.70
CA LEU A 52 -10.29 5.69 5.55
C LEU A 52 -11.13 6.99 5.61
N PRO A 53 -11.72 7.39 6.77
CA PRO A 53 -12.44 8.66 6.85
C PRO A 53 -11.54 9.87 6.56
N ALA A 54 -10.28 9.83 6.99
CA ALA A 54 -9.31 10.89 6.70
C ALA A 54 -8.93 10.91 5.22
N ILE A 55 -8.68 9.74 4.62
CA ILE A 55 -8.41 9.60 3.19
C ILE A 55 -9.57 10.19 2.37
N LYS A 56 -10.81 9.82 2.72
CA LYS A 56 -12.01 10.34 2.05
C LYS A 56 -12.16 11.85 2.22
N LYS A 57 -12.02 12.36 3.44
CA LYS A 57 -12.12 13.80 3.76
C LYS A 57 -11.15 14.64 2.93
N HIS A 58 -9.95 14.12 2.68
CA HIS A 58 -8.89 14.82 1.95
C HIS A 58 -8.82 14.42 0.47
N ASN A 59 -9.76 13.60 -0.03
CA ASN A 59 -9.77 13.06 -1.38
C ASN A 59 -8.42 12.46 -1.81
N ALA A 60 -7.74 11.79 -0.87
CA ALA A 60 -6.43 11.18 -1.10
C ALA A 60 -6.56 9.81 -1.79
N VAL A 61 -5.49 9.41 -2.46
CA VAL A 61 -5.30 8.05 -2.97
C VAL A 61 -4.69 7.21 -1.85
N VAL A 62 -5.09 5.95 -1.70
CA VAL A 62 -4.61 5.07 -0.63
C VAL A 62 -3.94 3.81 -1.16
N ILE A 63 -2.83 3.43 -0.54
CA ILE A 63 -2.23 2.10 -0.67
C ILE A 63 -2.76 1.20 0.45
N GLY A 64 -3.32 0.05 0.10
CA GLY A 64 -3.69 -1.02 1.02
C GLY A 64 -2.68 -2.16 1.00
N LEU A 65 -2.06 -2.45 2.14
CA LEU A 65 -1.14 -3.58 2.29
C LEU A 65 -1.90 -4.86 2.60
N THR A 66 -1.60 -5.96 1.91
CA THR A 66 -2.24 -7.27 2.13
C THR A 66 -1.67 -8.00 3.36
N MET A 67 -1.78 -7.36 4.52
CA MET A 67 -1.45 -7.90 5.84
C MET A 67 -2.52 -7.51 6.85
N ASP A 68 -2.61 -8.24 7.95
CA ASP A 68 -3.56 -8.00 9.03
C ASP A 68 -2.94 -8.31 10.41
N ASP A 69 -3.78 -8.50 11.43
CA ASP A 69 -3.37 -8.83 12.80
C ASP A 69 -2.54 -10.13 12.92
N VAL A 70 -2.63 -11.03 11.93
CA VAL A 70 -1.86 -12.28 11.87
C VAL A 70 -0.53 -12.07 11.14
N GLY A 71 -0.32 -10.90 10.53
CA GLY A 71 0.88 -10.53 9.80
C GLY A 71 0.70 -10.67 8.28
N ILE A 72 1.78 -11.05 7.60
CA ILE A 72 1.82 -11.14 6.14
C ILE A 72 1.56 -12.60 5.73
N PRO A 73 0.44 -12.92 5.06
CA PRO A 73 0.19 -14.29 4.60
C PRO A 73 1.21 -14.70 3.52
N THR A 74 1.63 -15.96 3.52
CA THR A 74 2.39 -16.57 2.41
C THR A 74 1.49 -17.05 1.28
N ASP A 75 0.23 -17.32 1.59
CA ASP A 75 -0.79 -17.80 0.67
C ASP A 75 -1.34 -16.64 -0.19
N PRO A 76 -1.24 -16.71 -1.54
CA PRO A 76 -1.78 -15.68 -2.42
C PRO A 76 -3.29 -15.49 -2.29
N ASP A 77 -4.04 -16.55 -1.96
CA ASP A 77 -5.50 -16.45 -1.83
C ASP A 77 -5.87 -15.66 -0.58
N LYS A 78 -5.15 -15.86 0.53
CA LYS A 78 -5.32 -15.04 1.73
C LYS A 78 -4.96 -13.58 1.49
N ARG A 79 -3.89 -13.29 0.73
CA ARG A 79 -3.56 -11.91 0.33
C ARG A 79 -4.69 -11.27 -0.46
N PHE A 80 -5.28 -12.02 -1.38
CA PHE A 80 -6.44 -11.57 -2.15
C PHE A 80 -7.65 -11.27 -1.25
N GLU A 81 -7.98 -12.13 -0.29
CA GLU A 81 -9.09 -11.87 0.63
C GLU A 81 -8.87 -10.61 1.48
N ILE A 82 -7.63 -10.36 1.92
CA ILE A 82 -7.29 -9.10 2.61
C ILE A 82 -7.43 -7.90 1.67
N ALA A 83 -6.94 -8.01 0.43
CA ALA A 83 -7.09 -6.95 -0.57
C ALA A 83 -8.56 -6.62 -0.83
N LYS A 84 -9.39 -7.66 -1.02
CA LYS A 84 -10.84 -7.54 -1.20
C LYS A 84 -11.49 -6.81 -0.03
N LYS A 85 -11.18 -7.22 1.21
CA LYS A 85 -11.64 -6.53 2.41
C LYS A 85 -11.27 -5.04 2.39
N ILE A 86 -10.01 -4.70 2.08
CA ILE A 86 -9.57 -3.30 2.04
C ILE A 86 -10.35 -2.50 0.99
N VAL A 87 -10.51 -3.05 -0.22
CA VAL A 87 -11.25 -2.41 -1.31
C VAL A 87 -12.71 -2.18 -0.92
N GLU A 88 -13.39 -3.22 -0.42
CA GLU A 88 -14.79 -3.12 0.01
C GLU A 88 -14.99 -2.04 1.06
N ARG A 89 -14.14 -2.01 2.10
CA ARG A 89 -14.21 -1.01 3.17
C ARG A 89 -13.91 0.41 2.69
N ALA A 90 -12.97 0.57 1.77
CA ALA A 90 -12.71 1.87 1.16
C ALA A 90 -13.90 2.35 0.30
N GLN A 91 -14.53 1.46 -0.45
CA GLN A 91 -15.72 1.78 -1.24
C GLN A 91 -16.94 2.11 -0.37
N GLU A 92 -17.14 1.42 0.75
CA GLU A 92 -18.18 1.73 1.75
C GLU A 92 -18.01 3.14 2.33
N GLU A 93 -16.77 3.59 2.54
CA GLU A 93 -16.44 4.97 2.95
C GLU A 93 -16.59 5.98 1.79
N GLY A 94 -16.91 5.51 0.57
CA GLY A 94 -17.10 6.34 -0.62
C GLY A 94 -15.80 6.75 -1.32
N ILE A 95 -14.71 6.01 -1.12
CA ILE A 95 -13.45 6.18 -1.88
C ILE A 95 -13.61 5.43 -3.22
N PRO A 96 -13.44 6.10 -4.36
CA PRO A 96 -13.65 5.46 -5.65
C PRO A 96 -12.50 4.49 -5.98
N LYS A 97 -12.76 3.47 -6.81
CA LYS A 97 -11.80 2.39 -7.09
C LYS A 97 -10.48 2.89 -7.67
N GLU A 98 -10.52 3.92 -8.51
CA GLU A 98 -9.36 4.57 -9.10
C GLU A 98 -8.42 5.24 -8.08
N ASN A 99 -8.91 5.51 -6.85
CA ASN A 99 -8.13 6.06 -5.75
C ASN A 99 -7.63 4.98 -4.77
N ILE A 100 -7.77 3.70 -5.12
CA ILE A 100 -7.32 2.58 -4.30
C ILE A 100 -6.22 1.83 -5.06
N LEU A 101 -5.06 1.71 -4.43
CA LEU A 101 -3.96 0.86 -4.86
C LEU A 101 -3.74 -0.25 -3.85
N ILE A 102 -3.41 -1.46 -4.31
CA ILE A 102 -3.07 -2.58 -3.44
C ILE A 102 -1.58 -2.93 -3.57
N ASP A 103 -0.92 -3.11 -2.44
CA ASP A 103 0.43 -3.68 -2.35
C ASP A 103 0.34 -5.09 -1.78
N CYS A 104 0.61 -6.09 -2.63
CA CYS A 104 0.56 -7.51 -2.28
C CYS A 104 1.79 -8.00 -1.50
N LEU A 105 2.68 -7.09 -1.07
CA LEU A 105 3.85 -7.31 -0.23
C LEU A 105 4.86 -8.30 -0.81
N ALA A 106 5.85 -7.76 -1.54
CA ALA A 106 7.02 -8.52 -1.97
C ALA A 106 7.84 -8.96 -0.74
N MET A 107 7.99 -10.27 -0.57
CA MET A 107 8.84 -10.86 0.47
C MET A 107 10.16 -11.37 -0.14
N ALA A 108 11.19 -11.44 0.69
CA ALA A 108 12.53 -11.79 0.29
C ALA A 108 12.63 -13.26 -0.21
N VAL A 109 13.12 -13.47 -1.43
CA VAL A 109 13.33 -14.82 -1.98
C VAL A 109 14.43 -15.59 -1.26
N SER A 110 15.30 -14.88 -0.54
CA SER A 110 16.30 -15.51 0.34
C SER A 110 15.67 -16.26 1.52
N ALA A 111 14.46 -15.85 1.95
CA ALA A 111 13.74 -16.47 3.05
C ALA A 111 12.75 -17.53 2.55
N ASP A 112 12.06 -17.26 1.43
CA ASP A 112 11.18 -18.21 0.74
C ASP A 112 11.33 -18.04 -0.78
N PRO A 113 11.90 -19.02 -1.50
CA PRO A 113 12.04 -18.97 -2.95
C PRO A 113 10.71 -18.80 -3.72
N ASN A 114 9.58 -19.15 -3.12
CA ASN A 114 8.26 -19.02 -3.73
C ASN A 114 7.60 -17.66 -3.48
N ALA A 115 8.18 -16.81 -2.63
CA ALA A 115 7.61 -15.53 -2.23
C ALA A 115 7.28 -14.62 -3.43
N GLY A 116 8.16 -14.56 -4.42
CA GLY A 116 7.95 -13.76 -5.63
C GLY A 116 6.74 -14.27 -6.44
N ILE A 117 6.62 -15.58 -6.60
CA ILE A 117 5.50 -16.21 -7.33
C ILE A 117 4.17 -15.96 -6.59
N ALA A 118 4.14 -16.13 -5.27
CA ALA A 118 2.95 -15.86 -4.48
C ALA A 118 2.51 -14.39 -4.59
N CYS A 119 3.46 -13.45 -4.54
CA CYS A 119 3.19 -12.03 -4.73
C CYS A 119 2.59 -11.74 -6.12
N LEU A 120 3.20 -12.26 -7.19
CA LEU A 120 2.73 -12.05 -8.57
C LEU A 120 1.34 -12.66 -8.81
N LYS A 121 1.06 -13.85 -8.26
CA LYS A 121 -0.28 -14.46 -8.32
C LYS A 121 -1.34 -13.58 -7.64
N ALA A 122 -1.05 -13.07 -6.45
CA ALA A 122 -1.97 -12.17 -5.75
C ALA A 122 -2.20 -10.86 -6.54
N ILE A 123 -1.15 -10.27 -7.14
CA ILE A 123 -1.26 -9.08 -8.01
C ILE A 123 -2.17 -9.36 -9.20
N GLY A 124 -2.01 -10.52 -9.86
CA GLY A 124 -2.87 -10.94 -10.97
C GLY A 124 -4.34 -10.98 -10.57
N ARG A 125 -4.67 -11.69 -9.48
CA ARG A 125 -6.04 -11.79 -8.95
C ARG A 125 -6.62 -10.43 -8.56
N VAL A 126 -5.85 -9.58 -7.88
CA VAL A 126 -6.29 -8.22 -7.51
C VAL A 126 -6.63 -7.39 -8.75
N THR A 127 -5.80 -7.46 -9.78
CA THR A 127 -6.00 -6.69 -11.01
C THR A 127 -7.20 -7.21 -11.81
N GLU A 128 -7.33 -8.53 -11.97
CA GLU A 128 -8.37 -9.16 -12.79
C GLU A 128 -9.74 -9.20 -12.10
N GLU A 129 -9.79 -9.50 -10.81
CA GLU A 129 -11.05 -9.73 -10.08
C GLU A 129 -11.56 -8.48 -9.34
N LEU A 130 -10.66 -7.66 -8.76
CA LEU A 130 -11.07 -6.44 -8.04
C LEU A 130 -11.09 -5.20 -8.94
N GLY A 131 -10.26 -5.19 -9.99
CA GLY A 131 -10.17 -4.10 -10.96
C GLY A 131 -9.60 -2.80 -10.37
N VAL A 132 -8.67 -2.91 -9.41
CA VAL A 132 -7.97 -1.77 -8.79
C VAL A 132 -6.50 -1.76 -9.18
N GLY A 133 -5.84 -0.61 -9.04
CA GLY A 133 -4.41 -0.50 -9.32
C GLY A 133 -3.57 -1.26 -8.29
N THR A 134 -2.34 -1.60 -8.67
CA THR A 134 -1.37 -2.23 -7.77
C THR A 134 -0.07 -1.43 -7.71
N THR A 135 0.63 -1.53 -6.59
CA THR A 135 1.97 -0.97 -6.37
C THR A 135 2.80 -1.95 -5.57
N LEU A 136 4.13 -1.80 -5.58
CA LEU A 136 5.00 -2.73 -4.88
C LEU A 136 6.32 -2.11 -4.46
N GLY A 137 6.73 -2.38 -3.23
CA GLY A 137 8.12 -2.25 -2.79
C GLY A 137 9.03 -3.31 -3.43
N ALA A 138 9.22 -3.28 -4.75
CA ALA A 138 9.87 -4.36 -5.51
C ALA A 138 11.26 -4.76 -4.97
N SER A 139 12.02 -3.81 -4.41
CA SER A 139 13.36 -4.07 -3.88
C SER A 139 13.41 -5.07 -2.70
N ASN A 140 12.27 -5.31 -2.04
CA ASN A 140 12.18 -6.26 -0.93
C ASN A 140 12.43 -7.70 -1.39
N VAL A 141 12.08 -8.03 -2.64
CA VAL A 141 12.22 -9.38 -3.20
C VAL A 141 13.65 -9.89 -3.11
N SER A 142 14.64 -9.00 -3.27
CA SER A 142 16.05 -9.34 -3.34
C SER A 142 16.81 -9.17 -2.03
N PHE A 143 16.12 -8.87 -0.92
CA PHE A 143 16.79 -8.75 0.37
C PHE A 143 17.57 -10.03 0.68
N GLY A 144 18.80 -9.89 1.21
CA GLY A 144 19.68 -11.03 1.51
C GLY A 144 20.36 -11.69 0.30
N MET A 145 20.05 -11.31 -0.94
CA MET A 145 20.63 -11.91 -2.15
C MET A 145 21.83 -11.10 -2.69
N PRO A 146 22.82 -11.75 -3.34
CA PRO A 146 23.79 -11.04 -4.16
C PRO A 146 23.12 -10.44 -5.41
N ASN A 147 23.78 -9.47 -6.05
CA ASN A 147 23.33 -8.89 -7.33
C ASN A 147 21.87 -8.38 -7.33
N ARG A 148 21.44 -7.77 -6.22
CA ARG A 148 20.05 -7.30 -6.00
C ARG A 148 19.46 -6.49 -7.15
N SER A 149 20.28 -5.66 -7.81
CA SER A 149 19.82 -4.84 -8.93
C SER A 149 19.35 -5.67 -10.14
N ILE A 150 19.93 -6.85 -10.38
CA ILE A 150 19.49 -7.77 -11.44
C ILE A 150 18.17 -8.41 -11.03
N ILE A 151 18.07 -8.88 -9.79
CA ILE A 151 16.86 -9.53 -9.27
C ILE A 151 15.69 -8.54 -9.27
N ASN A 152 15.89 -7.32 -8.80
CA ASN A 152 14.86 -6.26 -8.78
C ASN A 152 14.36 -5.86 -10.17
N LYS A 153 15.16 -6.06 -11.22
CA LYS A 153 14.75 -5.77 -12.60
C LYS A 153 14.02 -6.93 -13.26
N ALA A 154 14.34 -8.16 -12.84
CA ALA A 154 13.72 -9.36 -13.37
C ALA A 154 12.37 -9.66 -12.72
N PHE A 155 12.23 -9.29 -11.45
CA PHE A 155 10.96 -9.27 -10.72
C PHE A 155 10.12 -8.07 -11.12
#